data_AF-A0AAJ0M1T5-F1
#
_entry.id   AF-A0AAJ0M1T5-F1
#
_cell.length_a   1.000
_cell.length_b   1.000
_cell.length_c   1.000
_cell.angle_alpha   90.00
_cell.angle_beta   90.00
_cell.angle_gamma   90.00
#
_symmetry.space_group_name_H-M   'P 1'
#
loop_
_entity.id
_entity.type
_entity.pdbx_description
1 polymer ?
#
loop_
_entity_poly.entity_id
_entity_poly.type
_entity_poly.pdbx_seq_one_letter_code
_entity_poly.pdbx_strand_id
1 'polypeptide(L)'
;MTQPVMIIETASAERRRMARRLGFRSMSAFEEWEEEVVIDHFANFICDYLAPGYTIVPDKRGFVEFVDLDRELEKRVRALEERRFEVVLNPDKSEWRAKDHYKHFIVSVMADDMWLGMHGDDSATIWKRNWTAAEATRKMFRYLQFLVREWYEGAGDDSQRRKITQAPGF
;
A
#
# COMPACT_ATOMS: atom_id res chain seq x y z
N MET A 1 29.33 25.60 -17.00
CA MET A 1 27.92 25.34 -17.35
C MET A 1 27.56 23.97 -16.81
N THR A 2 26.89 23.92 -15.68
CA THR A 2 26.55 22.68 -14.95
C THR A 2 25.09 22.37 -15.25
N GLN A 3 24.78 21.18 -15.77
CA GLN A 3 23.41 20.79 -16.09
C GLN A 3 22.52 20.76 -14.82
N PRO A 4 21.23 21.13 -14.92
CA PRO A 4 20.32 21.02 -13.81
C PRO A 4 19.92 19.54 -13.56
N VAL A 5 19.93 19.17 -12.28
CA VAL A 5 19.63 17.83 -11.77
C VAL A 5 18.12 17.52 -11.89
N MET A 6 17.75 16.67 -12.85
CA MET A 6 16.39 16.12 -13.04
C MET A 6 16.07 15.00 -12.04
N ILE A 7 15.83 15.28 -10.76
CA ILE A 7 15.42 14.22 -9.81
C ILE A 7 14.19 14.57 -8.96
N ILE A 8 13.72 15.83 -8.97
CA ILE A 8 12.53 16.26 -8.21
C ILE A 8 11.22 15.93 -8.98
N GLU A 9 11.26 15.92 -10.31
CA GLU A 9 10.06 15.66 -11.13
C GLU A 9 9.59 14.20 -11.09
N THR A 10 10.49 13.25 -10.81
CA THR A 10 10.24 11.81 -10.98
C THR A 10 9.39 11.21 -9.86
N ALA A 11 9.69 11.48 -8.58
CA ALA A 11 8.91 10.97 -7.45
C ALA A 11 7.46 11.49 -7.49
N SER A 12 7.31 12.80 -7.72
CA SER A 12 6.01 13.45 -7.89
C SER A 12 5.25 12.91 -9.13
N ALA A 13 5.94 12.57 -10.22
CA ALA A 13 5.33 11.98 -11.40
C ALA A 13 4.90 10.52 -11.18
N GLU A 14 5.65 9.73 -10.41
CA GLU A 14 5.30 8.36 -10.06
C GLU A 14 4.07 8.28 -9.16
N ARG A 15 4.00 9.13 -8.14
CA ARG A 15 2.83 9.25 -7.26
C ARG A 15 1.57 9.63 -8.04
N ARG A 16 1.66 10.61 -8.94
CA ARG A 16 0.59 10.94 -9.91
C ARG A 16 0.21 9.77 -10.81
N ARG A 17 1.18 8.97 -11.28
CA ARG A 17 0.90 7.77 -12.08
C ARG A 17 0.18 6.70 -11.26
N MET A 18 0.53 6.55 -9.98
CA MET A 18 -0.10 5.60 -9.07
C MET A 18 -1.56 6.00 -8.77
N ALA A 19 -1.80 7.26 -8.41
CA ALA A 19 -3.14 7.81 -8.21
C ALA A 19 -4.04 7.54 -9.44
N ARG A 20 -3.56 7.86 -10.65
CA ARG A 20 -4.30 7.57 -11.89
C ARG A 20 -4.55 6.09 -12.13
N ARG A 21 -3.60 5.21 -11.77
CA ARG A 21 -3.74 3.75 -11.92
C ARG A 21 -4.84 3.19 -11.03
N LEU A 22 -5.01 3.77 -9.84
CA LEU A 22 -6.09 3.45 -8.90
C LEU A 22 -7.39 4.21 -9.24
N GLY A 23 -7.35 5.12 -10.22
CA GLY A 23 -8.52 5.79 -10.78
C GLY A 23 -8.88 7.10 -10.09
N PHE A 24 -7.98 7.65 -9.27
CA PHE A 24 -8.14 8.98 -8.68
C PHE A 24 -7.95 10.06 -9.73
N ARG A 25 -8.81 11.09 -9.67
CA ARG A 25 -8.80 12.23 -10.60
C ARG A 25 -8.03 13.43 -10.03
N SER A 26 -7.95 13.54 -8.71
CA SER A 26 -7.15 14.55 -8.01
C SER A 26 -6.12 13.87 -7.12
N MET A 27 -4.99 14.56 -6.89
CA MET A 27 -3.99 14.12 -5.92
C MET A 27 -4.51 14.24 -4.49
N SER A 28 -5.25 15.30 -4.19
CA SER A 28 -5.83 15.50 -2.85
C SER A 28 -6.77 14.37 -2.45
N ALA A 29 -7.64 13.87 -3.34
CA ALA A 29 -8.51 12.74 -3.00
C ALA A 29 -7.73 11.42 -2.87
N PHE A 30 -6.57 11.31 -3.52
CA PHE A 30 -5.71 10.15 -3.35
C PHE A 30 -4.99 10.20 -2.00
N GLU A 31 -4.44 11.36 -1.62
CA GLU A 31 -3.77 11.57 -0.33
C GLU A 31 -4.73 11.39 0.84
N GLU A 32 -5.95 11.95 0.76
CA GLU A 32 -7.00 11.76 1.77
C GLU A 32 -7.38 10.29 1.91
N TRP A 33 -7.55 9.57 0.80
CA TRP A 33 -7.80 8.12 0.85
C TRP A 33 -6.63 7.34 1.47
N GLU A 34 -5.38 7.73 1.20
CA GLU A 34 -4.22 7.11 1.84
C GLU A 34 -4.21 7.35 3.35
N GLU A 35 -4.49 8.58 3.78
CA GLU A 35 -4.54 8.97 5.19
C GLU A 35 -5.62 8.20 5.95
N GLU A 36 -6.83 8.11 5.40
CA GLU A 36 -7.97 7.46 6.07
C GLU A 36 -7.93 5.93 6.02
N VAL A 37 -7.42 5.35 4.92
CA VAL A 37 -7.57 3.90 4.68
C VAL A 37 -6.24 3.15 4.71
N VAL A 38 -5.13 3.76 4.29
CA VAL A 38 -3.92 3.00 3.95
C VAL A 38 -2.83 3.07 5.01
N ILE A 39 -2.58 4.24 5.60
CA ILE A 39 -1.39 4.50 6.41
C ILE A 39 -1.22 3.49 7.54
N ASP A 40 -2.29 3.19 8.29
CA ASP A 40 -2.23 2.25 9.41
C ASP A 40 -1.91 0.82 8.96
N HIS A 41 -2.51 0.37 7.86
CA HIS A 41 -2.20 -0.95 7.30
C HIS A 41 -0.78 -1.03 6.77
N PHE A 42 -0.27 0.06 6.20
CA PHE A 42 1.11 0.11 5.73
C PHE A 42 2.11 0.17 6.89
N ALA A 43 1.79 0.90 7.97
CA ALA A 43 2.59 0.90 9.20
C ALA A 43 2.69 -0.51 9.80
N ASN A 44 1.57 -1.24 9.86
CA ASN A 44 1.57 -2.64 10.28
C ASN A 44 2.44 -3.51 9.36
N PHE A 45 2.32 -3.35 8.04
CA PHE A 45 3.18 -4.05 7.09
C PHE A 45 4.68 -3.74 7.30
N ILE A 46 5.05 -2.49 7.57
CA ILE A 46 6.43 -2.12 7.88
C ILE A 46 6.89 -2.84 9.16
N CYS A 47 6.14 -2.72 10.25
CA CYS A 47 6.51 -3.29 11.55
C CYS A 47 6.61 -4.82 11.53
N ASP A 48 5.65 -5.48 10.89
CA ASP A 48 5.59 -6.95 10.86
C ASP A 48 6.54 -7.57 9.84
N TYR A 49 6.85 -6.85 8.75
CA TYR A 49 7.54 -7.43 7.59
C TYR A 49 8.84 -6.72 7.22
N LEU A 50 8.82 -5.41 6.99
CA LEU A 50 10.02 -4.72 6.48
C LEU A 50 11.07 -4.42 7.56
N ALA A 51 10.64 -3.96 8.74
CA ALA A 51 11.54 -3.59 9.83
C ALA A 51 12.36 -4.78 10.39
N PRO A 52 11.83 -6.02 10.43
CA PRO A 52 12.64 -7.21 10.70
C PRO A 52 13.68 -7.56 9.62
N GLY A 53 13.68 -6.85 8.47
CA GLY A 53 14.62 -7.05 7.38
C GLY A 53 14.15 -8.01 6.29
N TYR A 54 12.87 -8.39 6.24
CA TYR A 54 12.37 -9.24 5.17
C TYR A 54 12.26 -8.47 3.84
N THR A 55 12.78 -9.07 2.77
CA THR A 55 12.84 -8.44 1.43
C THR A 55 12.18 -9.29 0.34
N ILE A 56 11.59 -10.42 0.70
CA ILE A 56 11.00 -11.36 -0.27
C ILE A 56 9.74 -10.73 -0.86
N VAL A 57 9.70 -10.60 -2.18
CA VAL A 57 8.50 -10.18 -2.91
C VAL A 57 7.87 -11.42 -3.54
N PRO A 58 6.60 -11.74 -3.27
CA PRO A 58 5.93 -12.88 -3.89
C PRO A 58 5.90 -12.78 -5.42
N ASP A 59 5.97 -13.92 -6.12
CA ASP A 59 5.72 -13.93 -7.55
C ASP A 59 4.29 -13.47 -7.84
N LYS A 60 4.17 -12.44 -8.67
CA LYS A 60 2.89 -11.78 -8.92
C LYS A 60 1.86 -12.70 -9.58
N ARG A 61 2.27 -13.64 -10.43
CA ARG A 61 1.32 -14.51 -11.14
C ARG A 61 0.68 -15.49 -10.17
N GLY A 62 1.49 -16.20 -9.38
CA GLY A 62 1.00 -17.11 -8.36
C GLY A 62 0.28 -16.41 -7.20
N PHE A 63 0.63 -15.16 -6.92
CA PHE A 63 0.02 -14.40 -5.82
C PHE A 63 -1.46 -14.07 -6.04
N VAL A 64 -1.88 -13.75 -7.26
CA VAL A 64 -3.29 -13.40 -7.54
C VAL A 64 -4.21 -14.57 -7.25
N GLU A 65 -3.80 -15.79 -7.60
CA GLU A 65 -4.55 -17.01 -7.33
C GLU A 65 -4.57 -17.35 -5.84
N PHE A 66 -3.49 -17.02 -5.12
CA PHE A 66 -3.37 -17.27 -3.69
C PHE A 66 -4.31 -16.43 -2.81
N VAL A 67 -4.62 -15.18 -3.22
CA VAL A 67 -5.34 -14.24 -2.35
C VAL A 67 -6.82 -14.57 -2.19
N ASP A 68 -7.49 -15.18 -3.19
CA ASP A 68 -8.94 -15.41 -3.21
C ASP A 68 -9.72 -14.21 -2.61
N LEU A 69 -9.60 -13.06 -3.28
CA LEU A 69 -9.93 -11.77 -2.68
C LEU A 69 -11.40 -11.69 -2.24
N ASP A 70 -12.35 -12.14 -3.06
CA ASP A 70 -13.78 -12.04 -2.73
C ASP A 70 -14.11 -12.75 -1.41
N ARG A 71 -13.59 -13.98 -1.25
CA ARG A 71 -13.80 -14.77 -0.03
C ARG A 71 -13.16 -14.10 1.19
N GLU A 72 -11.99 -13.51 1.03
CA GLU A 72 -11.27 -12.88 2.13
C GLU A 72 -11.87 -11.53 2.54
N LEU A 73 -12.41 -10.77 1.57
CA LEU A 73 -13.19 -9.57 1.84
C LEU A 73 -14.46 -9.91 2.60
N GLU A 74 -15.21 -10.93 2.15
CA GLU A 74 -16.43 -11.37 2.86
C GLU A 74 -16.13 -11.72 4.33
N LYS A 75 -15.07 -12.52 4.57
CA LYS A 75 -14.66 -12.89 5.93
C LYS A 75 -14.30 -11.65 6.77
N ARG A 76 -13.53 -10.73 6.21
CA ARG A 76 -13.01 -9.58 6.95
C ARG A 76 -14.10 -8.55 7.23
N VAL A 77 -14.95 -8.24 6.24
CA VAL A 77 -16.11 -7.36 6.43
C VAL A 77 -17.06 -7.94 7.48
N ARG A 78 -17.33 -9.25 7.44
CA ARG A 78 -18.12 -9.90 8.49
C ARG A 78 -17.48 -9.75 9.88
N ALA A 79 -16.17 -9.93 9.99
CA ALA A 79 -15.47 -9.73 11.26
C ALA A 79 -15.55 -8.27 11.77
N LEU A 80 -15.53 -7.29 10.85
CA LEU A 80 -15.76 -5.87 11.18
C LEU A 80 -17.19 -5.64 11.69
N GLU A 81 -18.20 -6.18 11.00
CA GLU A 81 -19.61 -6.09 11.41
C GLU A 81 -19.87 -6.76 12.76
N GLU A 82 -19.24 -7.90 13.01
CA GLU A 82 -19.28 -8.64 14.28
C GLU A 82 -18.42 -7.99 15.39
N ARG A 83 -17.73 -6.88 15.10
CA ARG A 83 -16.82 -6.17 16.03
C ARG A 83 -15.69 -7.04 16.58
N ARG A 84 -15.24 -8.02 15.80
CA ARG A 84 -14.14 -8.93 16.14
C ARG A 84 -12.79 -8.31 15.80
N PHE A 85 -12.52 -7.15 16.40
CA PHE A 85 -11.33 -6.35 16.11
C PHE A 85 -10.03 -7.09 16.41
N GLU A 86 -10.03 -8.05 17.33
CA GLU A 86 -8.88 -8.90 17.62
C GLU A 86 -8.43 -9.71 16.40
N VAL A 87 -9.37 -10.18 15.58
CA VAL A 87 -9.06 -10.95 14.35
C VAL A 87 -8.62 -10.02 13.21
N VAL A 88 -9.19 -8.81 13.18
CA VAL A 88 -8.98 -7.83 12.12
C VAL A 88 -7.64 -7.10 12.28
N LEU A 89 -7.33 -6.65 13.50
CA LEU A 89 -6.20 -5.78 13.81
C LEU A 89 -4.96 -6.57 14.25
N ASN A 90 -5.14 -7.70 14.94
CA ASN A 90 -4.01 -8.47 15.46
C ASN A 90 -4.18 -9.98 15.20
N PRO A 91 -4.22 -10.39 13.92
CA PRO A 91 -4.27 -11.81 13.59
C PRO A 91 -3.02 -12.52 14.10
N ASP A 92 -3.11 -13.84 14.34
CA ASP A 92 -1.92 -14.66 14.60
C ASP A 92 -1.06 -14.76 13.33
N LYS A 93 0.21 -14.32 13.45
CA LYS A 93 1.20 -14.23 12.37
C LYS A 93 2.33 -15.24 12.53
N SER A 94 2.26 -16.16 13.49
CA SER A 94 3.34 -17.08 13.84
C SER A 94 3.82 -17.96 12.67
N GLU A 95 2.93 -18.31 11.75
CA GLU A 95 3.24 -19.12 10.56
C GLU A 95 3.28 -18.33 9.24
N TRP A 96 3.18 -17.00 9.29
CA TRP A 96 3.09 -16.19 8.09
C TRP A 96 4.38 -16.22 7.28
N ARG A 97 4.19 -16.26 5.95
CA ARG A 97 5.25 -16.06 4.97
C ARG A 97 5.06 -14.71 4.30
N ALA A 98 6.03 -14.31 3.48
CA ALA A 98 5.97 -13.09 2.66
C ALA A 98 4.60 -12.85 1.99
N LYS A 99 4.06 -13.87 1.32
CA LYS A 99 2.76 -13.78 0.64
C LYS A 99 1.59 -13.50 1.60
N ASP A 100 1.67 -13.94 2.86
CA ASP A 100 0.60 -13.73 3.85
C ASP A 100 0.57 -12.27 4.30
N HIS A 101 1.73 -11.64 4.52
CA HIS A 101 1.81 -10.20 4.81
C HIS A 101 1.28 -9.35 3.64
N TYR A 102 1.65 -9.70 2.40
CA TYR A 102 1.13 -9.01 1.20
C TYR A 102 -0.38 -9.19 1.06
N LYS A 103 -0.87 -10.41 1.29
CA LYS A 103 -2.31 -10.72 1.27
C LYS A 103 -3.03 -9.90 2.33
N HIS A 104 -2.51 -9.88 3.56
CA HIS A 104 -3.10 -9.17 4.67
C HIS A 104 -3.23 -7.67 4.36
N PHE A 105 -2.16 -7.00 3.92
CA PHE A 105 -2.23 -5.59 3.53
C PHE A 105 -3.33 -5.33 2.49
N ILE A 106 -3.37 -6.12 1.41
CA ILE A 106 -4.32 -5.92 0.31
C ILE A 106 -5.75 -6.15 0.78
N VAL A 107 -5.99 -7.23 1.52
CA VAL A 107 -7.33 -7.56 2.05
C VAL A 107 -7.78 -6.50 3.05
N SER A 108 -6.88 -6.02 3.92
CA SER A 108 -7.21 -5.00 4.92
C SER A 108 -7.62 -3.68 4.29
N VAL A 109 -6.80 -3.13 3.37
CA VAL A 109 -7.12 -1.87 2.70
C VAL A 109 -8.43 -1.97 1.91
N MET A 110 -8.63 -3.06 1.17
CA MET A 110 -9.85 -3.25 0.37
C MET A 110 -11.10 -3.46 1.24
N ALA A 111 -10.97 -4.18 2.37
CA ALA A 111 -12.10 -4.44 3.26
C ALA A 111 -12.51 -3.18 4.02
N ASP A 112 -11.56 -2.38 4.48
CA ASP A 112 -11.85 -1.14 5.19
C ASP A 112 -12.45 -0.10 4.23
N ASP A 113 -11.91 0.03 3.00
CA ASP A 113 -12.53 0.87 1.96
C ASP A 113 -13.95 0.42 1.62
N MET A 114 -14.20 -0.89 1.51
CA MET A 114 -15.55 -1.43 1.28
C MET A 114 -16.49 -1.16 2.45
N TRP A 115 -16.03 -1.37 3.68
CA TRP A 115 -16.83 -1.19 4.89
C TRP A 115 -17.24 0.28 5.07
N LEU A 116 -16.30 1.21 4.93
CA LEU A 116 -16.58 2.66 4.91
C LEU A 116 -17.63 3.00 3.84
N GLY A 117 -17.47 2.41 2.66
CA GLY A 117 -18.40 2.51 1.55
C GLY A 117 -19.83 2.07 1.85
N MET A 118 -19.98 0.90 2.46
CA MET A 118 -21.27 0.35 2.88
C MET A 118 -21.97 1.25 3.92
N HIS A 119 -21.19 2.02 4.68
CA HIS A 119 -21.67 2.95 5.70
C HIS A 119 -21.80 4.40 5.20
N GLY A 120 -21.68 4.63 3.89
CA GLY A 120 -21.94 5.93 3.27
C GLY A 120 -20.80 6.94 3.39
N ASP A 121 -19.59 6.48 3.71
CA ASP A 121 -18.40 7.33 3.71
C ASP A 121 -17.96 7.66 2.26
N ASP A 122 -17.63 8.92 2.03
CA ASP A 122 -17.22 9.41 0.71
C ASP A 122 -15.73 9.19 0.43
N SER A 123 -14.89 9.00 1.46
CA SER A 123 -13.47 8.62 1.32
C SER A 123 -13.31 7.26 0.63
N ALA A 124 -14.30 6.38 0.80
CA ALA A 124 -14.39 5.06 0.22
C ALA A 124 -14.49 5.13 -1.31
N THR A 125 -13.34 4.99 -1.98
CA THR A 125 -13.17 5.37 -3.39
C THR A 125 -12.87 4.18 -4.30
N ILE A 126 -12.16 3.17 -3.80
CA ILE A 126 -11.69 2.08 -4.66
C ILE A 126 -12.69 0.91 -4.72
N TRP A 127 -13.55 0.72 -3.72
CA TRP A 127 -14.59 -0.32 -3.67
C TRP A 127 -15.73 -0.03 -4.66
N LYS A 128 -16.01 1.25 -4.93
CA LYS A 128 -16.99 1.70 -5.94
C LYS A 128 -16.50 1.40 -7.37
N ARG A 129 -15.27 0.89 -7.54
CA ARG A 129 -14.71 0.57 -8.85
C ARG A 129 -15.18 -0.81 -9.29
N ASN A 130 -15.60 -0.90 -10.54
CA ASN A 130 -16.01 -2.16 -11.16
C ASN A 130 -14.80 -3.00 -11.58
N TRP A 131 -13.87 -3.26 -10.66
CA TRP A 131 -12.73 -4.14 -10.88
C TRP A 131 -13.10 -5.57 -10.51
N THR A 132 -12.61 -6.52 -11.28
CA THR A 132 -12.61 -7.93 -10.84
C THR A 132 -11.67 -8.11 -9.65
N ALA A 133 -11.89 -9.15 -8.85
CA ALA A 133 -10.99 -9.55 -7.76
C ALA A 133 -9.52 -9.60 -8.20
N ALA A 134 -9.26 -10.24 -9.36
CA ALA A 134 -7.92 -10.35 -9.92
C ALA A 134 -7.30 -8.99 -10.31
N GLU A 135 -8.10 -8.05 -10.81
CA GLU A 135 -7.63 -6.70 -11.12
C GLU A 135 -7.32 -5.89 -9.86
N ALA A 136 -8.20 -5.97 -8.86
CA ALA A 136 -8.01 -5.33 -7.57
C ALA A 136 -6.73 -5.82 -6.91
N THR A 137 -6.54 -7.15 -6.79
CA THR A 137 -5.30 -7.73 -6.25
C THR A 137 -4.06 -7.26 -7.01
N ARG A 138 -4.09 -7.25 -8.35
CA ARG A 138 -2.93 -6.79 -9.16
C ARG A 138 -2.62 -5.31 -8.99
N LYS A 139 -3.64 -4.47 -8.80
CA LYS A 139 -3.50 -3.03 -8.58
C LYS A 139 -2.94 -2.76 -7.19
N MET A 140 -3.54 -3.36 -6.16
CA MET A 140 -3.09 -3.21 -4.78
C MET A 140 -1.70 -3.81 -4.54
N PHE A 141 -1.36 -4.91 -5.19
CA PHE A 141 0.01 -5.44 -5.17
C PHE A 141 1.02 -4.43 -5.73
N ARG A 142 0.72 -3.81 -6.89
CA ARG A 142 1.61 -2.77 -7.46
C ARG A 142 1.69 -1.55 -6.56
N TYR A 143 0.58 -1.21 -5.90
CA TYR A 143 0.51 -0.07 -5.00
C TYR A 143 1.34 -0.31 -3.74
N LEU A 144 1.23 -1.48 -3.11
CA LEU A 144 2.12 -1.86 -2.01
C LEU A 144 3.59 -1.82 -2.44
N GLN A 145 3.94 -2.37 -3.61
CA GLN A 145 5.32 -2.25 -4.13
C GLN A 145 5.80 -0.80 -4.26
N PHE A 146 4.89 0.10 -4.64
CA PHE A 146 5.18 1.53 -4.72
C PHE A 146 5.42 2.13 -3.32
N LEU A 147 4.56 1.84 -2.35
CA LEU A 147 4.74 2.29 -0.96
C LEU A 147 6.03 1.76 -0.34
N VAL A 148 6.35 0.48 -0.53
CA VAL A 148 7.61 -0.12 -0.07
C VAL A 148 8.81 0.62 -0.64
N ARG A 149 8.76 0.98 -1.93
CA ARG A 149 9.82 1.77 -2.57
C ARG A 149 9.91 3.19 -1.99
N GLU A 150 8.77 3.89 -1.85
CA GLU A 150 8.73 5.22 -1.21
C GLU A 150 9.31 5.18 0.22
N TRP A 151 9.06 4.10 0.97
CA TRP A 151 9.62 3.93 2.29
C TRP A 151 11.15 3.76 2.28
N TYR A 152 11.69 2.88 1.43
CA TYR A 152 13.14 2.67 1.32
C TYR A 152 13.90 3.88 0.78
N GLU A 153 13.33 4.59 -0.19
CA GLU A 153 13.94 5.78 -0.80
C GLU A 153 13.80 7.02 0.08
N GLY A 154 13.02 6.92 1.17
CA GLY A 154 12.55 8.02 2.00
C GLY A 154 11.45 8.81 1.29
N ALA A 155 10.54 9.39 2.07
CA ALA A 155 9.56 10.36 1.57
C ALA A 155 10.28 11.67 1.18
N GLY A 156 11.05 11.65 0.10
CA GLY A 156 11.71 12.83 -0.48
C GLY A 156 12.43 13.73 0.53
N ASP A 157 13.11 13.18 1.54
CA ASP A 157 13.90 14.01 2.46
C ASP A 157 15.19 14.47 1.75
N ASP A 158 15.12 15.69 1.18
CA ASP A 158 16.22 16.42 0.55
C ASP A 158 17.46 16.62 1.46
N SER A 159 17.37 16.29 2.75
CA SER A 159 18.44 16.49 3.72
C SER A 159 19.61 15.51 3.59
N GLN A 160 19.40 14.29 3.08
CA GLN A 160 20.46 13.28 3.00
C GLN A 160 21.30 13.32 1.72
N ARG A 161 20.78 13.90 0.63
CA ARG A 161 21.55 14.00 -0.64
C ARG A 161 22.72 14.99 -0.60
N ARG A 162 22.75 15.90 0.38
CA ARG A 162 23.87 16.86 0.53
C ARG A 162 25.10 16.30 1.24
N LYS A 163 25.03 15.12 1.87
CA LYS A 163 26.16 14.56 2.63
C LYS A 163 27.09 13.64 1.83
N ILE A 164 26.76 13.28 0.59
CA ILE A 164 27.62 12.40 -0.22
C ILE A 164 28.54 13.20 -1.17
N THR A 165 28.36 14.51 -1.31
CA THR A 165 29.22 15.37 -2.17
C THR A 165 30.33 16.09 -1.41
N GLN A 166 30.53 15.81 -0.14
CA GLN A 166 31.67 16.31 0.64
C GLN A 166 32.36 15.17 1.39
N ALA A 167 33.00 14.25 0.64
CA ALA A 167 34.17 13.58 1.16
C ALA A 167 35.39 14.50 0.92
N PRO A 168 36.24 14.75 1.92
CA PRO A 168 37.44 15.54 1.73
C PRO A 168 38.40 14.77 0.81
N GLY A 169 38.93 15.45 -0.20
CA GLY A 169 40.01 14.92 -1.03
C GLY A 169 41.21 14.56 -0.17
N PHE A 170 41.75 13.37 -0.41
CA PHE A 170 43.15 13.07 -0.14
C PHE A 170 44.02 13.81 -1.15
#